data_AF-A0A1H0YK47-F1
#
_entry.id   AF-A0A1H0YK47-F1
#
_cell.length_a   1.000
_cell.length_b   1.000
_cell.length_c   1.000
_cell.angle_alpha   90.00
_cell.angle_beta   90.00
_cell.angle_gamma   90.00
#
_symmetry.space_group_name_H-M   'P 1'
#
loop_
_entity.id
_entity.type
_entity.pdbx_description
1 polymer ?
#
loop_
_entity_poly.entity_id
_entity_poly.type
_entity_poly.pdbx_seq_one_letter_code
_entity_poly.pdbx_strand_id
1 'polypeptide(L)'
;MGGEKAESLPDELALWLDEKAEELGTTRNDVVSRAVAAYRLVDENHDSLSDVAAGSDADGPTDGESNGGPDADALAARLEELDAEFDEKLTDVRERVVQVKRETDRKAPADHDHPDLSGRVETLSEEFEAVDDRVAEGFENYEEILEYLTETTDEAESKLDTLASAVVSLRRRADELERSRAERAAGAELKREANRAGVEEASCENCGTTVSLGLLDGPYCPQCTATFDGVEPKRGFLGTATLSTGDRPALQRPEAGERTAEELFDEGA
;
A
#
# COMPACT_ATOMS: atom_id res chain seq x y z
N MET A 1 47.00 -7.02 -53.21
CA MET A 1 48.16 -7.71 -53.81
C MET A 1 49.41 -7.02 -53.26
N GLY A 2 50.41 -7.67 -52.68
CA GLY A 2 50.61 -9.09 -52.44
C GLY A 2 50.98 -9.32 -50.97
N GLY A 3 50.37 -10.37 -50.39
CA GLY A 3 50.88 -10.94 -49.16
C GLY A 3 52.19 -11.65 -49.49
N GLU A 4 53.29 -11.08 -49.01
CA GLU A 4 54.54 -11.82 -48.86
C GLU A 4 54.28 -12.88 -47.80
N LYS A 5 54.27 -14.14 -48.23
CA LYS A 5 54.13 -15.30 -47.35
C LYS A 5 55.27 -15.23 -46.35
N ALA A 6 55.00 -14.90 -45.10
CA ALA A 6 55.91 -15.22 -44.02
C ALA A 6 56.10 -16.75 -44.09
N GLU A 7 57.31 -17.19 -44.42
CA GLU A 7 57.67 -18.60 -44.33
C GLU A 7 57.31 -19.05 -42.92
N SER A 8 56.33 -19.95 -42.83
CA SER A 8 55.86 -20.44 -41.55
C SER A 8 57.03 -21.12 -40.84
N LEU A 9 57.20 -20.81 -39.56
CA LEU A 9 58.16 -21.51 -38.70
C LEU A 9 57.95 -23.03 -38.86
N PRO A 10 59.01 -23.84 -38.93
CA PRO A 10 58.90 -25.29 -38.96
C PRO A 10 57.97 -25.78 -37.84
N ASP A 11 57.10 -26.74 -38.14
CA ASP A 11 56.04 -27.17 -37.21
C ASP A 11 56.62 -27.64 -35.85
N GLU A 12 57.79 -28.28 -35.87
CA GLU A 12 58.51 -28.70 -34.66
C GLU A 12 58.90 -27.52 -33.76
N LEU A 13 59.36 -26.41 -34.36
CA LEU A 13 59.75 -25.20 -33.63
C LEU A 13 58.52 -24.45 -33.10
N ALA A 14 57.42 -24.43 -33.86
CA ALA A 14 56.18 -23.83 -33.42
C ALA A 14 55.60 -24.56 -32.20
N LEU A 15 55.59 -25.89 -32.22
CA LEU A 15 55.16 -26.72 -31.10
C LEU A 15 56.03 -26.49 -29.85
N TRP A 16 57.35 -26.47 -30.02
CA TRP A 16 58.28 -26.22 -28.91
C TRP A 16 58.07 -24.83 -28.28
N LEU A 17 57.83 -23.80 -29.10
CA LEU A 17 57.58 -22.45 -28.58
C LEU A 17 56.26 -22.34 -27.80
N ASP A 18 55.22 -23.11 -28.17
CA ASP A 18 53.96 -23.15 -27.41
C ASP A 18 54.14 -23.85 -26.07
N GLU A 19 54.80 -25.02 -26.07
CA GLU A 19 55.12 -25.75 -24.85
C GLU A 19 55.92 -24.87 -23.88
N LYS A 20 56.91 -24.14 -24.39
CA LYS A 20 57.74 -23.28 -23.54
C LYS A 20 57.03 -22.02 -23.06
N ALA A 21 56.09 -21.51 -23.84
CA ALA A 21 55.23 -20.40 -23.44
C ALA A 21 54.29 -20.81 -22.28
N GLU A 22 53.72 -22.00 -22.35
CA GLU A 22 52.87 -22.56 -21.29
C GLU A 22 53.66 -22.82 -20.01
N GLU A 23 54.84 -23.43 -20.10
CA GLU A 23 55.71 -23.68 -18.94
C GLU A 23 56.08 -22.38 -18.20
N LEU A 24 56.34 -21.31 -18.95
CA LEU A 24 56.77 -20.02 -18.40
C LEU A 24 55.60 -19.06 -18.11
N GLY A 25 54.35 -19.48 -18.36
CA GLY A 25 53.16 -18.65 -18.18
C GLY A 25 53.17 -17.36 -18.99
N THR A 26 53.75 -17.38 -20.20
CA THR A 26 53.95 -16.21 -21.05
C THR A 26 53.45 -16.46 -22.48
N THR A 27 53.49 -15.48 -23.38
CA THR A 27 53.03 -15.70 -24.76
C THR A 27 54.16 -16.22 -25.65
N ARG A 28 53.82 -16.95 -26.72
CA ARG A 28 54.79 -17.39 -27.75
C ARG A 28 55.69 -16.24 -28.23
N ASN A 29 55.11 -15.06 -28.47
CA ASN A 29 55.87 -13.88 -28.92
C ASN A 29 56.84 -13.36 -27.85
N ASP A 30 56.53 -13.50 -26.56
CA ASP A 30 57.43 -13.13 -25.46
C ASP A 30 58.61 -14.09 -25.36
N VAL A 31 58.37 -15.40 -25.56
CA VAL A 31 59.44 -16.41 -25.63
C VAL A 31 60.39 -16.09 -26.79
N VAL A 32 59.85 -15.81 -27.97
CA VAL A 32 60.65 -15.43 -29.15
C VAL A 32 61.41 -14.13 -28.91
N SER A 33 60.76 -13.11 -28.36
CA SER A 33 61.39 -11.82 -28.07
C SER A 33 62.52 -11.96 -27.06
N ARG A 34 62.33 -12.79 -26.02
CA ARG A 34 63.35 -13.11 -25.02
C ARG A 34 64.49 -13.92 -25.62
N ALA A 35 64.21 -14.88 -26.51
CA ALA A 35 65.23 -15.66 -27.22
C ALA A 35 66.06 -14.79 -28.18
N VAL A 36 65.42 -13.87 -28.91
CA VAL A 36 66.12 -12.91 -29.78
C VAL A 36 66.94 -11.92 -28.96
N ALA A 37 66.42 -11.45 -27.82
CA ALA A 37 67.18 -10.59 -26.90
C ALA A 37 68.39 -11.32 -26.32
N ALA A 38 68.23 -12.59 -25.92
CA ALA A 38 69.34 -13.43 -25.45
C ALA A 38 70.36 -13.69 -26.57
N TYR A 39 69.89 -13.98 -27.79
CA TYR A 39 70.76 -14.15 -28.95
C TYR A 39 71.53 -12.88 -29.28
N ARG A 40 70.87 -11.71 -29.30
CA ARG A 40 71.54 -10.40 -29.49
C ARG A 40 72.54 -10.11 -28.40
N LEU A 41 72.21 -10.40 -27.13
CA LEU A 41 73.16 -10.25 -26.04
C LEU A 41 74.38 -11.16 -26.25
N VAL A 42 74.20 -12.39 -26.72
CA VAL A 42 75.30 -13.32 -27.01
C VAL A 42 76.08 -12.91 -28.26
N ASP A 43 75.43 -12.34 -29.27
CA ASP A 43 76.04 -11.87 -30.53
C ASP A 43 76.82 -10.55 -30.33
N GLU A 44 76.24 -9.60 -29.60
CA GLU A 44 76.91 -8.36 -29.16
C GLU A 44 78.10 -8.67 -28.24
N ASN A 45 77.97 -9.70 -27.40
CA ASN A 45 79.08 -10.21 -26.59
C ASN A 45 79.94 -11.24 -27.33
N HIS A 46 79.63 -11.66 -28.56
CA HIS A 46 80.46 -12.65 -29.27
C HIS A 46 81.79 -12.02 -29.66
N ASP A 47 81.80 -10.73 -30.02
CA ASP A 47 83.05 -9.98 -30.24
C ASP A 47 83.81 -9.75 -28.92
N SER A 48 83.12 -9.44 -27.80
CA SER A 48 83.77 -9.31 -26.49
C SER A 48 84.23 -10.63 -25.87
N LEU A 49 83.56 -11.76 -26.16
CA LEU A 49 83.92 -13.09 -25.69
C LEU A 49 84.96 -13.76 -26.61
N SER A 50 84.98 -13.40 -27.90
CA SER A 50 86.06 -13.72 -28.84
C SER A 50 87.38 -13.07 -28.38
N ASP A 51 87.35 -11.86 -27.82
CA ASP A 51 88.54 -11.19 -27.29
C ASP A 51 89.11 -11.87 -26.02
N VAL A 52 88.27 -12.47 -25.16
CA VAL A 52 88.74 -13.30 -24.02
C VAL A 52 89.09 -14.75 -24.40
N ALA A 53 88.59 -15.28 -25.51
CA ALA A 53 88.91 -16.63 -25.98
C ALA A 53 90.10 -16.69 -26.97
N ALA A 54 90.41 -15.59 -27.67
CA ALA A 54 91.53 -15.46 -28.60
C ALA A 54 92.75 -14.71 -28.01
N GLY A 55 92.66 -14.23 -26.77
CA GLY A 55 93.73 -13.48 -26.07
C GLY A 55 94.72 -14.33 -25.27
N SER A 56 95.00 -15.57 -25.67
CA SER A 56 95.97 -16.45 -24.99
C SER A 56 97.27 -16.66 -25.76
N ASP A 57 97.78 -15.64 -26.47
CA ASP A 57 99.16 -15.60 -26.95
C ASP A 57 99.57 -14.15 -27.31
N ALA A 58 99.96 -13.34 -26.33
CA ALA A 58 100.79 -12.16 -26.56
C ALA A 58 101.47 -11.66 -25.28
N ASP A 59 102.78 -11.85 -25.26
CA ASP A 59 103.78 -11.27 -24.36
C ASP A 59 103.81 -9.73 -24.50
N GLY A 60 103.73 -8.97 -23.40
CA GLY A 60 104.06 -7.53 -23.38
C GLY A 60 103.15 -6.63 -22.53
N PRO A 61 103.68 -5.73 -21.67
CA PRO A 61 102.91 -5.13 -20.58
C PRO A 61 102.30 -3.75 -20.91
N THR A 62 101.29 -3.41 -20.08
CA THR A 62 100.91 -2.07 -19.57
C THR A 62 100.26 -1.07 -20.54
N ASP A 63 98.96 -0.81 -20.37
CA ASP A 63 98.43 0.31 -19.57
C ASP A 63 96.97 0.61 -19.95
N GLY A 64 96.04 0.09 -19.15
CA GLY A 64 94.61 0.39 -19.22
C GLY A 64 94.22 1.32 -18.08
N GLU A 65 94.09 2.62 -18.36
CA GLU A 65 93.29 3.53 -17.56
C GLU A 65 91.94 3.71 -18.25
N SER A 66 90.95 2.92 -17.84
CA SER A 66 89.55 3.20 -18.12
C SER A 66 88.87 3.59 -16.81
N ASN A 67 88.35 4.81 -16.82
CA ASN A 67 87.72 5.50 -15.72
C ASN A 67 86.38 4.86 -15.29
N GLY A 68 86.25 4.58 -13.99
CA GLY A 68 85.13 5.06 -13.16
C GLY A 68 83.71 4.67 -13.57
N GLY A 69 83.39 3.37 -13.62
CA GLY A 69 82.07 2.93 -13.19
C GLY A 69 81.97 3.06 -11.65
N PRO A 70 80.80 3.30 -11.04
CA PRO A 70 80.68 3.25 -9.59
C PRO A 70 81.26 1.92 -9.11
N ASP A 71 82.22 1.98 -8.18
CA ASP A 71 82.87 0.79 -7.61
C ASP A 71 81.79 -0.20 -7.22
N ALA A 72 81.77 -1.38 -7.86
CA ALA A 72 80.82 -2.44 -7.54
C ALA A 72 80.87 -2.77 -6.04
N ASP A 73 82.04 -2.63 -5.43
CA ASP A 73 82.29 -2.77 -4.00
C ASP A 73 81.55 -1.72 -3.15
N ALA A 74 81.42 -0.48 -3.64
CA ALA A 74 80.69 0.58 -2.94
C ALA A 74 79.17 0.37 -3.00
N LEU A 75 78.65 -0.17 -4.11
CA LEU A 75 77.24 -0.57 -4.21
C LEU A 75 76.93 -1.80 -3.36
N ALA A 76 77.83 -2.78 -3.33
CA ALA A 76 77.71 -3.95 -2.47
C ALA A 76 77.65 -3.54 -1.00
N ALA A 77 78.55 -2.66 -0.55
CA ALA A 77 78.54 -2.14 0.82
C ALA A 77 77.23 -1.41 1.17
N ARG A 78 76.66 -0.64 0.23
CA ARG A 78 75.38 0.06 0.44
C ARG A 78 74.18 -0.89 0.49
N LEU A 79 74.20 -1.95 -0.31
CA LEU A 79 73.17 -3.00 -0.26
C LEU A 79 73.25 -3.76 1.07
N GLU A 80 74.44 -4.12 1.52
CA GLU A 80 74.65 -4.75 2.82
C GLU A 80 74.16 -3.87 3.98
N GLU A 81 74.43 -2.56 3.93
CA GLU A 81 73.92 -1.59 4.91
C GLU A 81 72.38 -1.50 4.88
N LEU A 82 71.79 -1.44 3.69
CA LEU A 82 70.34 -1.36 3.52
C LEU A 82 69.64 -2.65 3.97
N ASP A 83 70.20 -3.81 3.64
CA ASP A 83 69.69 -5.11 4.08
C ASP A 83 69.75 -5.22 5.61
N ALA A 84 70.85 -4.76 6.23
CA ALA A 84 70.95 -4.69 7.69
C ALA A 84 69.91 -3.75 8.30
N GLU A 85 69.67 -2.58 7.71
CA GLU A 85 68.62 -1.64 8.14
C GLU A 85 67.21 -2.23 7.99
N PHE A 86 66.96 -2.96 6.90
CA PHE A 86 65.69 -3.66 6.67
C PHE A 86 65.47 -4.78 7.67
N ASP A 87 66.49 -5.57 7.99
CA ASP A 87 66.42 -6.65 8.99
C ASP A 87 66.15 -6.11 10.40
N GLU A 88 66.74 -4.97 10.76
CA GLU A 88 66.47 -4.27 12.01
C GLU A 88 65.00 -3.80 12.07
N LYS A 89 64.52 -3.14 11.01
CA LYS A 89 63.12 -2.68 10.92
C LYS A 89 62.12 -3.82 10.91
N LEU A 90 62.41 -4.91 10.20
CA LEU A 90 61.59 -6.11 10.21
C LEU A 90 61.52 -6.73 11.61
N THR A 91 62.64 -6.72 12.34
CA THR A 91 62.69 -7.19 13.72
C THR A 91 61.84 -6.30 14.64
N ASP A 92 61.95 -4.97 14.54
CA ASP A 92 61.12 -4.04 15.32
C ASP A 92 59.62 -4.19 15.01
N VAL A 93 59.24 -4.30 13.74
CA VAL A 93 57.84 -4.54 13.33
C VAL A 93 57.34 -5.88 13.88
N ARG A 94 58.16 -6.94 13.80
CA ARG A 94 57.79 -8.26 14.34
C ARG A 94 57.57 -8.19 15.85
N GLU A 95 58.46 -7.53 16.58
CA GLU A 95 58.32 -7.31 18.02
C GLU A 95 57.06 -6.51 18.35
N ARG A 96 56.77 -5.45 17.58
CA ARG A 96 55.57 -4.64 17.73
C ARG A 96 54.29 -5.44 17.49
N VAL A 97 54.25 -6.25 16.43
CA VAL A 97 53.08 -7.08 16.11
C VAL A 97 52.86 -8.12 17.21
N VAL A 98 53.92 -8.76 17.71
CA VAL A 98 53.83 -9.70 18.84
C VAL A 98 53.33 -8.99 20.09
N GLN A 99 53.81 -7.77 20.37
CA GLN A 99 53.33 -6.96 21.48
C GLN A 99 51.83 -6.65 21.35
N VAL A 100 51.40 -6.13 20.19
CA VAL A 100 49.98 -5.79 19.93
C VAL A 100 49.11 -7.03 20.04
N LYS A 101 49.53 -8.17 19.49
CA LYS A 101 48.82 -9.45 19.63
C LYS A 101 48.66 -9.83 21.10
N ARG A 102 49.74 -9.79 21.88
CA ARG A 102 49.71 -10.11 23.32
C ARG A 102 48.83 -9.14 24.11
N GLU A 103 48.84 -7.86 23.77
CA GLU A 103 47.97 -6.86 24.40
C GLU A 103 46.50 -7.04 24.02
N THR A 104 46.22 -7.40 22.77
CA THR A 104 44.87 -7.65 22.25
C THR A 104 44.29 -8.91 22.87
N ASP A 105 45.03 -10.03 22.86
CA ASP A 105 44.61 -11.28 23.51
C ASP A 105 44.37 -11.12 25.01
N ARG A 106 45.11 -10.21 25.67
CA ARG A 106 44.89 -9.91 27.09
C ARG A 106 43.61 -9.09 27.31
N LYS A 107 43.28 -8.20 26.37
CA LYS A 107 42.08 -7.35 26.45
C LYS A 107 40.82 -8.11 26.07
N ALA A 108 40.91 -9.00 25.10
CA ALA A 108 39.83 -9.85 24.64
C ALA A 108 40.43 -11.20 24.24
N PRO A 109 40.47 -12.18 25.16
CA PRO A 109 40.75 -13.56 24.82
C PRO A 109 39.87 -14.05 23.66
N ALA A 110 40.30 -15.09 22.94
CA ALA A 110 39.50 -15.66 21.86
C ALA A 110 38.11 -16.13 22.33
N ASP A 111 38.02 -16.55 23.59
CA ASP A 111 36.79 -17.01 24.26
C ASP A 111 36.18 -15.90 25.15
N HIS A 112 36.49 -14.63 24.87
CA HIS A 112 35.89 -13.51 25.60
C HIS A 112 34.43 -13.34 25.20
N ASP A 113 33.55 -13.63 26.14
CA ASP A 113 32.12 -13.39 26.00
C ASP A 113 31.68 -12.05 26.62
N HIS A 114 30.50 -11.62 26.22
CA HIS A 114 29.85 -10.43 26.79
C HIS A 114 28.53 -10.80 27.47
N PRO A 115 28.58 -11.47 28.65
CA PRO A 115 27.38 -11.94 29.34
C PRO A 115 26.37 -10.81 29.64
N ASP A 116 26.86 -9.59 29.93
CA ASP A 116 25.99 -8.43 30.13
C ASP A 116 25.24 -8.02 28.86
N LEU A 117 25.86 -8.13 27.68
CA LEU A 117 25.20 -7.84 26.41
C LEU A 117 24.23 -8.97 26.05
N SER A 118 24.63 -10.23 26.22
CA SER A 118 23.75 -11.38 26.00
C SER A 118 22.52 -11.31 26.88
N GLY A 119 22.69 -11.05 28.19
CA GLY A 119 21.56 -10.89 29.11
C GLY A 119 20.65 -9.73 28.73
N ARG A 120 21.21 -8.60 28.26
CA ARG A 120 20.39 -7.48 27.75
C ARG A 120 19.61 -7.86 26.49
N VAL A 121 20.20 -8.64 25.58
CA VAL A 121 19.51 -9.11 24.37
C VAL A 121 18.40 -10.09 24.75
N GLU A 122 18.65 -11.01 25.67
CA GLU A 122 17.65 -11.95 26.19
C GLU A 122 16.48 -11.19 26.84
N THR A 123 16.75 -10.24 27.75
CA THR A 123 15.71 -9.40 28.35
C THR A 123 14.93 -8.60 27.30
N LEU A 124 15.61 -7.99 26.32
CA LEU A 124 14.91 -7.26 25.26
C LEU A 124 14.04 -8.18 24.39
N SER A 125 14.45 -9.44 24.20
CA SER A 125 13.70 -10.42 23.44
C SER A 125 12.44 -10.83 24.22
N GLU A 126 12.56 -11.09 25.52
CA GLU A 126 11.43 -11.36 26.41
C GLU A 126 10.46 -10.17 26.49
N GLU A 127 10.98 -8.93 26.58
CA GLU A 127 10.15 -7.72 26.55
C GLU A 127 9.42 -7.56 25.21
N PHE A 128 10.09 -7.90 24.09
CA PHE A 128 9.48 -7.84 22.77
C PHE A 128 8.37 -8.88 22.61
N GLU A 129 8.59 -10.12 23.04
CA GLU A 129 7.56 -11.17 23.07
C GLU A 129 6.36 -10.75 23.93
N ALA A 130 6.60 -10.19 25.12
CA ALA A 130 5.52 -9.70 25.98
C ALA A 130 4.76 -8.51 25.40
N VAL A 131 5.40 -7.67 24.57
CA VAL A 131 4.72 -6.60 23.82
C VAL A 131 3.92 -7.18 22.67
N ASP A 132 4.46 -8.13 21.92
CA ASP A 132 3.79 -8.80 20.82
C ASP A 132 2.51 -9.51 21.31
N ASP A 133 2.60 -10.27 22.40
CA ASP A 133 1.46 -10.93 23.04
C ASP A 133 0.39 -9.92 23.47
N ARG A 134 0.78 -8.82 24.13
CA ARG A 134 -0.16 -7.77 24.56
C ARG A 134 -0.84 -7.11 23.36
N VAL A 135 -0.12 -6.91 22.27
CA VAL A 135 -0.65 -6.30 21.04
C VAL A 135 -1.63 -7.27 20.38
N ALA A 136 -1.27 -8.56 20.27
CA ALA A 136 -2.14 -9.59 19.74
C ALA A 136 -3.45 -9.72 20.54
N GLU A 137 -3.35 -9.85 21.87
CA GLU A 137 -4.52 -9.88 22.77
C GLU A 137 -5.37 -8.60 22.65
N GLY A 138 -4.72 -7.44 22.53
CA GLY A 138 -5.40 -6.17 22.30
C GLY A 138 -6.23 -6.17 21.01
N PHE A 139 -5.65 -6.65 19.89
CA PHE A 139 -6.36 -6.75 18.61
C PHE A 139 -7.54 -7.72 18.68
N GLU A 140 -7.36 -8.90 19.27
CA GLU A 140 -8.45 -9.86 19.47
C GLU A 140 -9.61 -9.24 20.27
N ASN A 141 -9.29 -8.50 21.34
CA ASN A 141 -10.32 -7.80 22.11
C ASN A 141 -11.02 -6.70 21.32
N TYR A 142 -10.29 -5.93 20.50
CA TYR A 142 -10.90 -4.91 19.65
C TYR A 142 -11.81 -5.54 18.59
N GLU A 143 -11.41 -6.65 17.98
CA GLU A 143 -12.24 -7.37 17.01
C GLU A 143 -13.55 -7.86 17.65
N GLU A 144 -13.49 -8.46 18.84
CA GLU A 144 -14.67 -8.88 19.60
C GLU A 144 -15.62 -7.70 19.89
N ILE A 145 -15.06 -6.57 20.33
CA ILE A 145 -15.85 -5.36 20.60
C ILE A 145 -16.50 -4.83 19.31
N LEU A 146 -15.76 -4.79 18.21
CA LEU A 146 -16.27 -4.29 16.92
C LEU A 146 -17.36 -5.21 16.35
N GLU A 147 -17.21 -6.53 16.49
CA GLU A 147 -18.24 -7.50 16.11
C GLU A 147 -19.51 -7.27 16.93
N TYR A 148 -19.40 -7.22 18.26
CA TYR A 148 -20.53 -6.93 19.15
C TYR A 148 -21.23 -5.59 18.82
N LEU A 149 -20.46 -4.53 18.58
CA LEU A 149 -21.01 -3.22 18.24
C LEU A 149 -21.73 -3.22 16.88
N THR A 150 -21.19 -3.95 15.90
CA THR A 150 -21.81 -4.09 14.57
C THR A 150 -23.11 -4.88 14.69
N GLU A 151 -23.10 -6.04 15.34
CA GLU A 151 -24.30 -6.85 15.58
C GLU A 151 -25.38 -6.07 16.34
N THR A 152 -24.99 -5.32 17.36
CA THR A 152 -25.91 -4.49 18.14
C THR A 152 -26.51 -3.37 17.29
N THR A 153 -25.72 -2.80 16.38
CA THR A 153 -26.18 -1.74 15.46
C THR A 153 -27.17 -2.31 14.45
N ASP A 154 -26.87 -3.44 13.82
CA ASP A 154 -27.77 -4.11 12.87
C ASP A 154 -29.10 -4.49 13.54
N GLU A 155 -29.06 -4.99 14.77
CA GLU A 155 -30.25 -5.30 15.56
C GLU A 155 -31.05 -4.02 15.92
N ALA A 156 -30.38 -2.90 16.17
CA ALA A 156 -31.04 -1.62 16.42
C ALA A 156 -31.71 -1.09 15.14
N GLU A 157 -31.05 -1.17 13.99
CA GLU A 157 -31.60 -0.79 12.68
C GLU A 157 -32.85 -1.62 12.33
N SER A 158 -32.78 -2.95 12.52
CA SER A 158 -33.93 -3.85 12.31
C SER A 158 -35.14 -3.48 13.19
N LYS A 159 -34.90 -3.10 14.45
CA LYS A 159 -35.94 -2.59 15.35
C LYS A 159 -36.52 -1.26 14.88
N LEU A 160 -35.67 -0.33 14.42
CA LEU A 160 -36.10 0.96 13.90
C LEU A 160 -36.96 0.80 12.64
N ASP A 161 -36.59 -0.09 11.71
CA ASP A 161 -37.37 -0.40 10.52
C ASP A 161 -38.74 -1.01 10.87
N THR A 162 -38.76 -1.89 11.87
CA THR A 162 -40.00 -2.47 12.40
C THR A 162 -40.90 -1.39 13.00
N LEU A 163 -40.33 -0.48 13.80
CA LEU A 163 -41.07 0.65 14.39
C LEU A 163 -41.56 1.62 13.33
N ALA A 164 -40.74 1.98 12.34
CA ALA A 164 -41.12 2.84 11.23
C ALA A 164 -42.30 2.23 10.45
N SER A 165 -42.22 0.94 10.15
CA SER A 165 -43.30 0.19 9.49
C SER A 165 -44.58 0.18 10.32
N ALA A 166 -44.48 -0.02 11.65
CA ALA A 166 -45.60 0.02 12.56
C ALA A 166 -46.24 1.43 12.60
N VAL A 167 -45.44 2.49 12.68
CA VAL A 167 -45.90 3.88 12.69
C VAL A 167 -46.60 4.24 11.38
N VAL A 168 -46.06 3.88 10.22
CA VAL A 168 -46.71 4.10 8.92
C VAL A 168 -48.04 3.34 8.85
N SER A 169 -48.09 2.10 9.35
CA SER A 169 -49.34 1.31 9.41
C SER A 169 -50.39 1.96 10.32
N LEU A 170 -49.98 2.46 11.50
CA LEU A 170 -50.86 3.18 12.41
C LEU A 170 -51.38 4.48 11.79
N ARG A 171 -50.52 5.26 11.12
CA ARG A 171 -50.92 6.49 10.42
C ARG A 171 -51.96 6.20 9.34
N ARG A 172 -51.73 5.18 8.50
CA ARG A 172 -52.70 4.78 7.46
C ARG A 172 -54.05 4.37 8.05
N ARG A 173 -54.04 3.62 9.17
CA ARG A 173 -55.27 3.23 9.88
C ARG A 173 -55.98 4.43 10.52
N ALA A 174 -55.23 5.37 11.08
CA ALA A 174 -55.77 6.59 11.64
C ALA A 174 -56.44 7.44 10.56
N ASP A 175 -55.76 7.66 9.42
CA ASP A 175 -56.31 8.41 8.29
C ASP A 175 -57.61 7.75 7.76
N GLU A 176 -57.65 6.42 7.70
CA GLU A 176 -58.85 5.68 7.28
C GLU A 176 -60.02 5.84 8.26
N LEU A 177 -59.73 5.77 9.57
CA LEU A 177 -60.74 6.03 10.60
C LEU A 177 -61.23 7.48 10.55
N GLU A 178 -60.34 8.44 10.31
CA GLU A 178 -60.68 9.86 10.15
C GLU A 178 -61.57 10.09 8.93
N ARG A 179 -61.22 9.53 7.76
CA ARG A 179 -62.06 9.60 6.55
C ARG A 179 -63.44 9.01 6.79
N SER A 180 -63.50 7.79 7.31
CA SER A 180 -64.77 7.11 7.60
C SER A 180 -65.63 7.92 8.59
N ARG A 181 -65.02 8.58 9.58
CA ARG A 181 -65.73 9.48 10.51
C ARG A 181 -66.25 10.73 9.80
N ALA A 182 -65.44 11.36 8.96
CA ALA A 182 -65.81 12.54 8.19
C ALA A 182 -66.99 12.24 7.24
N GLU A 183 -66.96 11.10 6.56
CA GLU A 183 -68.06 10.64 5.68
C GLU A 183 -69.38 10.48 6.43
N ARG A 184 -69.37 9.74 7.55
CA ARG A 184 -70.58 9.58 8.38
C ARG A 184 -71.08 10.92 8.91
N ALA A 185 -70.18 11.82 9.32
CA ALA A 185 -70.54 13.15 9.80
C ALA A 185 -71.19 14.00 8.70
N ALA A 186 -70.64 13.96 7.48
CA ALA A 186 -71.19 14.67 6.32
C ALA A 186 -72.58 14.13 5.95
N GLY A 187 -72.76 12.80 5.91
CA GLY A 187 -74.06 12.18 5.67
C GLY A 187 -75.09 12.52 6.76
N ALA A 188 -74.68 12.52 8.03
CA ALA A 188 -75.54 12.92 9.14
C ALA A 188 -75.95 14.41 9.05
N GLU A 189 -75.04 15.29 8.64
CA GLU A 189 -75.37 16.70 8.42
C GLU A 189 -76.35 16.90 7.27
N LEU A 190 -76.15 16.21 6.15
CA LEU A 190 -77.07 16.24 5.02
C LEU A 190 -78.48 15.81 5.43
N LYS A 191 -78.60 14.73 6.22
CA LYS A 191 -79.89 14.29 6.78
C LYS A 191 -80.52 15.32 7.72
N ARG A 192 -79.72 16.01 8.54
CA ARG A 192 -80.21 17.09 9.42
C ARG A 192 -80.70 18.31 8.63
N GLU A 193 -80.00 18.67 7.57
CA GLU A 193 -80.37 19.77 6.67
C GLU A 193 -81.69 19.45 5.93
N ALA A 194 -81.80 18.24 5.38
CA ALA A 194 -83.03 17.73 4.78
C ALA A 194 -84.22 17.75 5.75
N ASN A 195 -84.02 17.28 6.98
CA ASN A 195 -85.06 17.28 8.01
C ASN A 195 -85.52 18.71 8.35
N ARG A 196 -84.57 19.64 8.54
CA ARG A 196 -84.87 21.07 8.77
C ARG A 196 -85.65 21.69 7.61
N ALA A 197 -85.37 21.28 6.39
CA ALA A 197 -86.05 21.76 5.18
C ALA A 197 -87.36 21.02 4.86
N GLY A 198 -87.72 19.96 5.62
CA GLY A 198 -88.90 19.14 5.36
C GLY A 198 -88.82 18.32 4.06
N VAL A 199 -87.60 17.92 3.66
CA VAL A 199 -87.35 17.18 2.42
C VAL A 199 -87.10 15.70 2.75
N GLU A 200 -87.98 14.82 2.28
CA GLU A 200 -87.81 13.36 2.41
C GLU A 200 -87.10 12.75 1.19
N GLU A 201 -87.40 13.28 0.00
CA GLU A 201 -86.86 12.85 -1.29
C GLU A 201 -86.39 14.04 -2.12
N ALA A 202 -85.23 13.88 -2.77
CA ALA A 202 -84.64 14.90 -3.62
C ALA A 202 -83.93 14.29 -4.83
N SER A 203 -83.89 15.00 -5.95
CA SER A 203 -83.21 14.58 -7.18
C SER A 203 -81.73 14.95 -7.11
N CYS A 204 -80.84 14.02 -7.42
CA CYS A 204 -79.41 14.30 -7.54
C CYS A 204 -79.15 15.29 -8.69
N GLU A 205 -78.38 16.35 -8.43
CA GLU A 205 -78.01 17.34 -9.46
C GLU A 205 -77.25 16.70 -10.64
N ASN A 206 -76.33 15.78 -10.37
CA ASN A 206 -75.46 15.20 -11.39
C ASN A 206 -76.16 14.20 -12.34
N CYS A 207 -77.03 13.33 -11.82
CA CYS A 207 -77.66 12.27 -12.63
C CYS A 207 -79.20 12.32 -12.68
N GLY A 208 -79.83 13.22 -11.93
CA GLY A 208 -81.30 13.41 -11.92
C GLY A 208 -82.09 12.36 -11.13
N THR A 209 -81.46 11.27 -10.68
CA THR A 209 -82.14 10.19 -9.93
C THR A 209 -82.71 10.70 -8.61
N THR A 210 -83.96 10.34 -8.31
CA THR A 210 -84.59 10.61 -7.00
C THR A 210 -83.98 9.72 -5.92
N VAL A 211 -83.55 10.32 -4.82
CA VAL A 211 -82.90 9.66 -3.69
C VAL A 211 -83.69 9.93 -2.41
N SER A 212 -84.02 8.88 -1.66
CA SER A 212 -84.64 9.00 -0.34
C SER A 212 -83.57 9.27 0.72
N LEU A 213 -83.58 10.48 1.28
CA LEU A 213 -82.52 10.99 2.17
C LEU A 213 -82.38 10.17 3.47
N GLY A 214 -83.47 9.60 3.98
CA GLY A 214 -83.47 8.78 5.21
C GLY A 214 -82.62 7.51 5.10
N LEU A 215 -82.49 6.95 3.89
CA LEU A 215 -81.81 5.67 3.62
C LEU A 215 -80.34 5.81 3.23
N LEU A 216 -79.79 7.02 3.24
CA LEU A 216 -78.39 7.24 2.87
C LEU A 216 -77.43 6.75 3.96
N ASP A 217 -76.48 5.88 3.60
CA ASP A 217 -75.42 5.46 4.53
C ASP A 217 -74.22 6.44 4.57
N GLY A 218 -74.14 7.33 3.58
CA GLY A 218 -73.11 8.35 3.46
C GLY A 218 -73.54 9.52 2.57
N PRO A 219 -72.67 10.51 2.34
CA PRO A 219 -72.97 11.72 1.57
C PRO A 219 -72.85 11.49 0.06
N TYR A 220 -73.22 10.32 -0.46
CA TYR A 220 -73.00 9.96 -1.87
C TYR A 220 -74.30 9.55 -2.55
N CYS A 221 -74.41 9.86 -3.84
CA CYS A 221 -75.49 9.32 -4.66
C CYS A 221 -75.31 7.80 -4.82
N PRO A 222 -76.34 6.98 -4.53
CA PRO A 222 -76.25 5.53 -4.67
C PRO A 222 -76.08 5.04 -6.12
N GLN A 223 -76.32 5.91 -7.11
CA GLN A 223 -76.28 5.53 -8.53
C GLN A 223 -75.07 6.07 -9.30
N CYS A 224 -74.67 7.32 -9.08
CA CYS A 224 -73.53 7.93 -9.78
C CYS A 224 -72.34 8.23 -8.86
N THR A 225 -72.45 7.94 -7.57
CA THR A 225 -71.39 8.12 -6.55
C THR A 225 -70.93 9.57 -6.37
N ALA A 226 -71.63 10.55 -6.96
CA ALA A 226 -71.35 11.96 -6.73
C ALA A 226 -71.55 12.32 -5.25
N THR A 227 -70.62 13.10 -4.69
CA THR A 227 -70.68 13.59 -3.31
C THR A 227 -71.69 14.73 -3.20
N PHE A 228 -72.55 14.67 -2.19
CA PHE A 228 -73.52 15.71 -1.87
C PHE A 228 -72.91 16.76 -0.95
N ASP A 229 -73.09 18.04 -1.27
CA ASP A 229 -72.63 19.16 -0.47
C ASP A 229 -73.75 19.95 0.24
N GLY A 230 -75.01 19.69 -0.11
CA GLY A 230 -76.16 20.39 0.46
C GLY A 230 -77.51 19.90 -0.06
N VAL A 231 -78.58 20.49 0.48
CA VAL A 231 -79.97 20.23 0.07
C VAL A 231 -80.64 21.53 -0.35
N GLU A 232 -81.04 21.64 -1.61
CA GLU A 232 -81.77 22.78 -2.12
C GLU A 232 -83.29 22.51 -2.04
N PRO A 233 -84.05 23.24 -1.21
CA PRO A 233 -85.48 23.05 -1.08
C PRO A 233 -86.25 23.54 -2.31
N LYS A 234 -87.46 23.02 -2.49
CA LYS A 234 -88.36 23.37 -3.61
C LYS A 234 -88.60 24.89 -3.64
N ARG A 235 -88.35 25.52 -4.80
CA ARG A 235 -88.74 26.92 -5.06
C ARG A 235 -90.07 26.96 -5.82
N GLY A 236 -91.14 27.46 -5.20
CA GLY A 236 -92.48 27.60 -5.82
C GLY A 236 -93.38 26.35 -5.73
N PHE A 237 -94.54 26.37 -6.40
CA PHE A 237 -95.61 25.36 -6.23
C PHE A 237 -95.48 24.09 -7.10
N LEU A 238 -94.45 23.97 -7.96
CA LEU A 238 -94.27 22.85 -8.90
C LEU A 238 -92.87 22.18 -8.86
N GLY A 239 -91.95 22.63 -8.00
CA GLY A 239 -90.56 22.13 -8.00
C GLY A 239 -90.34 20.83 -7.21
N THR A 240 -89.31 20.06 -7.57
CA THR A 240 -88.73 18.99 -6.73
C THR A 240 -87.53 19.54 -5.95
N ALA A 241 -87.21 18.96 -4.79
CA ALA A 241 -86.00 19.32 -4.06
C ALA A 241 -84.79 18.70 -4.78
N THR A 242 -83.63 19.35 -4.69
CA THR A 242 -82.42 18.93 -5.40
C THR A 242 -81.27 18.73 -4.41
N LEU A 243 -80.49 17.68 -4.60
CA LEU A 243 -79.24 17.45 -3.87
C LEU A 243 -78.10 18.03 -4.69
N SER A 244 -77.50 19.10 -4.19
CA SER A 244 -76.34 19.73 -4.81
C SER A 244 -75.12 18.83 -4.67
N THR A 245 -74.33 18.75 -5.74
CA THR A 245 -73.13 17.92 -5.79
C THR A 245 -71.88 18.77 -5.89
N GLY A 246 -70.89 18.47 -5.05
CA GLY A 246 -69.63 19.21 -5.02
C GLY A 246 -68.65 18.63 -4.01
N ASP A 247 -67.41 19.09 -4.11
CA ASP A 247 -66.38 18.76 -3.12
C ASP A 247 -66.63 19.63 -1.89
N ARG A 248 -67.32 19.06 -0.89
CA ARG A 248 -67.30 19.64 0.46
C ARG A 248 -65.84 19.67 0.91
N PRO A 249 -65.22 20.85 1.11
CA PRO A 249 -63.88 20.88 1.65
C PRO A 249 -63.95 20.18 3.01
N ALA A 250 -63.09 19.17 3.19
CA ALA A 250 -62.96 18.51 4.48
C ALA A 250 -62.78 19.61 5.53
N LEU A 251 -63.62 19.58 6.57
CA LEU A 251 -63.61 20.51 7.71
C LEU A 251 -62.19 21.00 7.94
N GLN A 252 -61.94 22.29 7.72
CA GLN A 252 -60.61 22.89 7.91
C GLN A 252 -60.13 22.46 9.30
N ARG A 253 -59.15 21.57 9.32
CA ARG A 253 -58.43 21.21 10.53
C ARG A 253 -57.92 22.55 11.08
N PRO A 254 -58.18 22.90 12.35
CA PRO A 254 -57.54 24.08 12.92
C PRO A 254 -56.04 23.91 12.70
N GLU A 255 -55.40 24.91 12.10
CA GLU A 255 -53.99 24.85 11.71
C GLU A 255 -53.14 24.61 12.95
N ALA A 256 -52.92 23.33 13.27
CA ALA A 256 -51.89 22.90 14.17
C ALA A 256 -50.62 23.14 13.37
N GLY A 257 -49.97 24.28 13.63
CA GLY A 257 -48.75 24.69 12.96
C GLY A 257 -47.83 23.48 12.79
N GLU A 258 -47.46 23.23 11.53
CA GLU A 258 -46.45 22.25 11.16
C GLU A 258 -45.14 22.65 11.83
N ARG A 259 -44.95 22.20 13.06
CA ARG A 259 -43.62 22.14 13.65
C ARG A 259 -42.91 21.01 12.96
N THR A 260 -41.92 21.35 12.15
CA THR A 260 -41.07 20.38 11.47
C THR A 260 -40.37 19.52 12.53
N ALA A 261 -40.08 18.25 12.21
CA ALA A 261 -39.41 17.35 13.13
C ALA A 261 -38.10 17.96 13.69
N GLU A 262 -37.39 18.76 12.89
CA GLU A 262 -36.22 19.54 13.31
C GLU A 262 -36.49 20.47 14.51
N GLU A 263 -37.66 21.11 14.62
CA GLU A 263 -37.96 22.02 15.74
C GLU A 263 -38.23 21.28 17.06
N LEU A 264 -38.60 20.00 17.01
CA LEU A 264 -38.84 19.17 18.20
C LEU A 264 -37.55 18.61 18.82
N PHE A 265 -36.46 18.56 18.05
CA PHE A 265 -35.18 18.04 18.51
C PHE A 265 -34.18 19.14 18.93
N ASP A 266 -34.44 20.40 18.59
CA ASP A 266 -33.58 21.55 18.93
C ASP A 266 -33.84 22.14 20.33
N GLU A 267 -34.96 21.83 20.98
CA GLU A 267 -35.27 22.31 22.36
C GLU A 267 -34.60 21.47 23.47
N GLY A 268 -33.72 20.52 23.11
CA GLY A 268 -33.11 19.56 24.04
C GLY A 268 -31.59 19.68 24.25
N ALA A 269 -30.91 20.67 23.66
CA ALA A 269 -29.47 20.89 23.79
C ALA A 269 -29.10 21.95 24.84
#